data_AF-A0A0F9G6I3-F1
#
_entry.id   AF-A0A0F9G6I3-F1
#
_cell.length_a   1.000
_cell.length_b   1.000
_cell.length_c   1.000
_cell.angle_alpha   90.00
_cell.angle_beta   90.00
_cell.angle_gamma   90.00
#
_symmetry.space_group_name_H-M   'P 1'
#
loop_
_entity.id
_entity.type
_entity.pdbx_description
1 polymer ?
#
loop_
_entity_poly.entity_id
_entity_poly.type
_entity_poly.pdbx_seq_one_letter_code
_entity_poly.pdbx_strand_id
1 'polypeptide(L)'
;MLEFRKLTTYKEGLIFSLLSRSYETLLREKPILTEIWKQDWEKYDKEIFQFPKTIGISGFITIFDENIIGFGSYDPRQRSELGIVGHNCILPEYRGKGFGKVQIIKISNIFKEMGVKKVIVTTGEHPFFIPA
;
A
#
# COMPACT_ATOMS: atom_id res chain seq x y z
N MET A 1 16.71 9.30 -7.06
CA MET A 1 15.49 9.73 -7.76
C MET A 1 14.30 8.91 -7.28
N LEU A 2 13.17 9.54 -7.00
CA LEU A 2 11.94 8.88 -6.57
C LEU A 2 11.03 8.64 -7.78
N GLU A 3 10.56 7.41 -7.96
CA GLU A 3 9.69 6.99 -9.06
C GLU A 3 8.51 6.15 -8.58
N PHE A 4 7.47 6.09 -9.40
CA PHE A 4 6.31 5.24 -9.18
C PHE A 4 6.05 4.38 -10.42
N ARG A 5 5.88 3.07 -10.21
CA ARG A 5 5.59 2.11 -11.29
C ARG A 5 4.29 1.34 -11.01
N LYS A 6 3.65 0.83 -12.06
CA LYS A 6 2.39 0.08 -11.94
C LYS A 6 2.65 -1.23 -11.16
N LEU A 7 1.68 -1.69 -10.38
CA LEU A 7 1.78 -2.98 -9.68
C LEU A 7 2.00 -4.13 -10.67
N THR A 8 1.27 -4.09 -11.79
CA THR A 8 1.26 -5.13 -12.83
C THR A 8 2.54 -5.24 -13.65
N THR A 9 3.54 -4.37 -13.46
CA THR A 9 4.88 -4.55 -14.08
C THR A 9 5.76 -5.53 -13.30
N TYR A 10 5.29 -6.01 -12.14
CA TYR A 10 6.01 -6.92 -11.27
C TYR A 10 5.35 -8.31 -11.25
N LYS A 11 5.81 -9.18 -10.36
CA LYS A 11 5.34 -10.56 -10.24
C LYS A 11 4.58 -10.76 -8.93
N GLU A 12 3.70 -11.75 -8.94
CA GLU A 12 3.05 -12.30 -7.74
C GLU A 12 4.11 -12.63 -6.66
N GLY A 13 3.74 -12.39 -5.41
CA GLY A 13 4.56 -12.51 -4.20
C GLY A 13 5.24 -11.21 -3.77
N LEU A 14 5.35 -10.20 -4.65
CA LEU A 14 6.04 -8.96 -4.31
C LEU A 14 5.30 -8.16 -3.22
N ILE A 15 3.99 -7.99 -3.34
CA ILE A 15 3.20 -7.17 -2.42
C ILE A 15 3.12 -7.85 -1.06
N PHE A 16 2.90 -9.17 -1.06
CA PHE A 16 2.96 -9.98 0.15
C PHE A 16 4.32 -9.86 0.86
N SER A 17 5.42 -9.92 0.10
CA SER A 17 6.78 -9.75 0.64
C SER A 17 6.99 -8.36 1.26
N LEU A 18 6.55 -7.30 0.57
CA LEU A 18 6.67 -5.91 1.05
C LEU A 18 5.87 -5.68 2.35
N LEU A 19 4.65 -6.20 2.43
CA LEU A 19 3.84 -6.12 3.66
C LEU A 19 4.46 -6.94 4.79
N SER A 20 4.85 -8.19 4.52
CA SER A 20 5.46 -9.06 5.52
C SER A 20 6.73 -8.45 6.13
N ARG A 21 7.62 -7.91 5.29
CA ARG A 21 8.84 -7.23 5.75
C ARG A 21 8.53 -5.93 6.50
N SER A 22 7.57 -5.16 6.03
CA SER A 22 7.22 -3.90 6.66
C SER A 22 6.59 -4.09 8.03
N TYR A 23 5.78 -5.11 8.21
CA TYR A 23 5.03 -5.35 9.44
C TYR A 23 5.69 -6.37 10.36
N GLU A 24 6.89 -6.86 10.04
CA GLU A 24 7.56 -7.97 10.75
C GLU A 24 7.55 -7.80 12.28
N THR A 25 7.92 -6.63 12.79
CA THR A 25 7.92 -6.34 14.24
C THR A 25 6.51 -6.53 14.84
N LEU A 26 5.48 -5.98 14.19
CA LEU A 26 4.10 -6.08 14.67
C LEU A 26 3.57 -7.52 14.58
N LEU A 27 3.96 -8.27 13.54
CA LEU A 27 3.59 -9.68 13.38
C LEU A 27 4.20 -10.57 14.47
N ARG A 28 5.41 -10.25 14.93
CA ARG A 28 6.05 -10.96 16.05
C ARG A 28 5.33 -10.67 17.37
N GLU A 29 4.85 -9.45 17.57
CA GLU A 29 4.13 -9.04 18.78
C GLU A 29 2.68 -9.55 18.83
N LYS A 30 2.03 -9.74 17.67
CA LYS A 30 0.61 -10.13 17.57
C LYS A 30 0.40 -11.42 16.77
N PRO A 31 0.88 -12.58 17.24
CA PRO A 31 0.86 -13.83 16.48
C PRO A 31 -0.55 -14.29 16.07
N ILE A 32 -1.58 -13.99 16.88
CA ILE A 32 -2.98 -14.33 16.55
C ILE A 32 -3.47 -13.56 15.32
N LEU A 33 -3.06 -12.30 15.14
CA LEU A 33 -3.45 -11.48 13.99
C LEU A 33 -2.59 -11.75 12.75
N THR A 34 -1.38 -12.29 12.96
CA THR A 34 -0.41 -12.56 11.89
C THR A 34 -0.99 -13.46 10.81
N GLU A 35 -1.66 -14.54 11.19
CA GLU A 35 -2.22 -15.48 10.22
C GLU A 35 -3.33 -14.82 9.38
N ILE A 36 -4.24 -14.09 10.05
CA ILE A 36 -5.35 -13.39 9.40
C ILE A 36 -4.82 -12.35 8.40
N TRP A 37 -3.83 -11.56 8.80
CA TRP A 37 -3.25 -10.54 7.93
C TRP A 37 -2.47 -11.13 6.78
N LYS A 38 -1.69 -12.19 7.02
CA LYS A 38 -0.96 -12.86 5.92
C LYS A 38 -1.91 -13.44 4.88
N GLN A 39 -3.00 -14.08 5.29
CA GLN A 39 -4.00 -14.60 4.36
C GLN A 39 -4.66 -13.48 3.53
N ASP A 40 -5.01 -12.36 4.16
CA ASP A 40 -5.53 -11.17 3.48
C ASP A 40 -4.52 -10.62 2.45
N TRP A 41 -3.25 -10.51 2.84
CA TRP A 41 -2.19 -9.98 1.97
C TRP A 41 -1.84 -10.93 0.81
N GLU A 42 -1.80 -12.24 1.05
CA GLU A 42 -1.61 -13.23 -0.03
C GLU A 42 -2.76 -13.19 -1.03
N LYS A 43 -3.99 -13.06 -0.54
CA LYS A 43 -5.16 -12.91 -1.40
C LYS A 43 -5.07 -11.62 -2.22
N TYR A 44 -4.79 -10.50 -1.58
CA TYR A 44 -4.67 -9.21 -2.27
C TYR A 44 -3.55 -9.22 -3.33
N ASP A 45 -2.39 -9.81 -3.01
CA ASP A 45 -1.29 -9.97 -3.95
C ASP A 45 -1.71 -10.76 -5.20
N LYS A 46 -2.39 -11.91 -5.04
CA LYS A 46 -2.94 -12.70 -6.15
C LYS A 46 -3.95 -11.91 -6.98
N GLU A 47 -4.86 -11.21 -6.33
CA GLU A 47 -5.94 -10.48 -6.97
C GLU A 47 -5.44 -9.33 -7.88
N ILE A 48 -4.30 -8.71 -7.57
CA ILE A 48 -3.65 -7.71 -8.42
C ILE A 48 -3.35 -8.27 -9.81
N PHE A 49 -2.82 -9.50 -9.88
CA PHE A 49 -2.38 -10.13 -11.12
C PHE A 49 -3.52 -10.88 -11.81
N GLN A 50 -4.46 -11.44 -11.05
CA GLN A 50 -5.66 -12.07 -11.59
C GLN A 50 -6.62 -11.04 -12.22
N PHE A 51 -6.71 -9.84 -11.64
CA PHE A 51 -7.60 -8.77 -12.09
C PHE A 51 -6.83 -7.49 -12.46
N PRO A 52 -5.98 -7.52 -13.49
CA PRO A 52 -5.02 -6.45 -13.77
C PRO A 52 -5.66 -5.15 -14.26
N LYS A 53 -6.92 -5.20 -14.72
CA LYS A 53 -7.68 -4.02 -15.20
C LYS A 53 -8.57 -3.39 -14.12
N THR A 54 -8.65 -3.97 -12.93
CA THR A 54 -9.47 -3.44 -11.82
C THR A 54 -8.62 -3.29 -10.56
N ILE A 55 -8.20 -4.39 -9.95
CA ILE A 55 -7.39 -4.36 -8.73
C ILE A 55 -5.96 -3.96 -9.06
N GLY A 56 -5.39 -4.53 -10.13
CA GLY A 56 -3.99 -4.26 -10.51
C GLY A 56 -3.69 -2.83 -10.99
N ILE A 57 -4.71 -2.06 -11.43
CA ILE A 57 -4.55 -0.63 -11.73
C ILE A 57 -4.64 0.26 -10.50
N SER A 58 -5.13 -0.25 -9.37
CA SER A 58 -5.50 0.54 -8.19
C SER A 58 -4.36 0.64 -7.18
N GLY A 59 -3.16 0.98 -7.67
CA GLY A 59 -1.98 1.19 -6.85
C GLY A 59 -0.68 1.31 -7.64
N PHE A 60 0.43 1.43 -6.92
CA PHE A 60 1.76 1.61 -7.49
C PHE A 60 2.87 1.11 -6.56
N ILE A 61 3.98 0.67 -7.15
CA ILE A 61 5.25 0.43 -6.48
C ILE A 61 6.00 1.76 -6.37
N THR A 62 6.63 2.00 -5.22
CA THR A 62 7.50 3.15 -4.95
C THR A 62 8.96 2.74 -5.05
N ILE A 63 9.72 3.48 -5.85
CA ILE A 63 11.14 3.19 -6.14
C ILE A 63 11.97 4.41 -5.78
N PHE A 64 13.09 4.20 -5.08
CA PHE A 64 14.03 5.26 -4.74
C PHE A 64 15.45 4.79 -5.03
N ASP A 65 16.17 5.54 -5.87
CA ASP A 65 17.53 5.19 -6.31
C ASP A 65 17.60 3.73 -6.79
N GLU A 66 16.73 3.39 -7.74
CA GLU A 66 16.61 2.05 -8.35
C GLU A 66 16.09 0.93 -7.43
N ASN A 67 15.93 1.19 -6.13
CA ASN A 67 15.46 0.21 -5.15
C ASN A 67 13.95 0.29 -4.96
N ILE A 68 13.28 -0.87 -4.88
CA ILE A 68 11.88 -0.94 -4.43
C ILE A 68 11.86 -0.66 -2.93
N ILE A 69 11.15 0.40 -2.53
CA ILE A 69 11.09 0.82 -1.12
C ILE A 69 9.72 0.62 -0.48
N GLY A 70 8.70 0.27 -1.25
CA GLY A 70 7.34 0.11 -0.76
C GLY A 70 6.30 0.19 -1.88
N PHE A 71 5.04 0.27 -1.49
CA PHE A 71 3.92 0.45 -2.42
C PHE A 71 2.77 1.17 -1.73
N GLY A 72 1.84 1.69 -2.53
CA GLY A 72 0.56 2.20 -2.05
C GLY A 72 -0.55 1.74 -2.97
N SER A 73 -1.70 1.40 -2.39
CA SER A 73 -2.92 1.07 -3.13
C SER A 73 -4.10 1.92 -2.69
N TYR A 74 -5.15 1.88 -3.49
CA TYR A 74 -6.36 2.66 -3.26
C TYR A 74 -7.57 1.94 -3.83
N ASP A 75 -8.76 2.33 -3.40
CA ASP A 75 -10.03 1.86 -3.94
C ASP A 75 -10.88 3.06 -4.37
N PRO A 76 -11.09 3.25 -5.69
CA PRO A 76 -11.91 4.32 -6.23
C PRO A 76 -13.37 3.91 -6.52
N ARG A 77 -13.81 2.70 -6.13
CA ARG A 77 -15.11 2.14 -6.56
C ARG A 77 -16.32 2.93 -6.08
N GLN A 78 -16.21 3.66 -4.98
CA GLN A 78 -17.27 4.56 -4.51
C GLN A 78 -17.33 5.91 -5.28
N ARG A 79 -16.58 6.01 -6.39
CA ARG A 79 -16.61 7.11 -7.37
C ARG A 79 -16.40 8.47 -6.71
N SER A 80 -17.13 9.50 -7.18
CA SER A 80 -16.97 10.90 -6.78
C SER A 80 -17.26 11.18 -5.31
N GLU A 81 -17.80 10.23 -4.54
CA GLU A 81 -18.10 10.44 -3.13
C GLU A 81 -16.91 10.14 -2.22
N LEU A 82 -16.35 8.93 -2.35
CA LEU A 82 -15.35 8.42 -1.40
C LEU A 82 -14.23 7.66 -2.11
N GLY A 83 -12.99 8.00 -1.76
CA GLY A 83 -11.80 7.26 -2.09
C GLY A 83 -11.22 6.64 -0.84
N ILE A 84 -10.83 5.37 -0.91
CA ILE A 84 -10.24 4.65 0.22
C ILE A 84 -8.75 4.45 -0.08
N VAL A 85 -7.87 4.90 0.82
CA VAL A 85 -6.48 4.47 0.81
C VAL A 85 -6.45 3.01 1.26
N GLY A 86 -5.92 2.15 0.40
CA GLY A 86 -5.80 0.72 0.65
C GLY A 86 -4.52 0.39 1.41
N HIS A 87 -4.00 -0.82 1.22
CA HIS A 87 -2.71 -1.20 1.77
C HIS A 87 -1.60 -0.29 1.25
N ASN A 88 -0.75 0.14 2.16
CA ASN A 88 0.47 0.86 1.83
C ASN A 88 1.57 0.45 2.79
N CYS A 89 2.82 0.51 2.33
CA CYS A 89 3.95 0.32 3.20
C CYS A 89 5.20 1.01 2.66
N ILE A 90 6.11 1.28 3.60
CA ILE A 90 7.50 1.62 3.35
C ILE A 90 8.35 0.61 4.11
N LEU A 91 9.33 0.03 3.42
CA LEU A 91 10.29 -0.90 4.00
C LEU A 91 11.04 -0.23 5.17
N PRO A 92 11.33 -0.97 6.26
CA PRO A 92 11.89 -0.41 7.50
C PRO A 92 13.09 0.51 7.30
N GLU A 93 14.04 0.12 6.44
CA GLU A 93 15.29 0.84 6.15
C GLU A 93 15.09 2.20 5.41
N TYR A 94 13.87 2.46 4.91
CA TYR A 94 13.50 3.71 4.24
C TYR A 94 12.51 4.58 5.03
N ARG A 95 12.12 4.17 6.25
CA ARG A 95 11.19 4.95 7.10
C ARG A 95 11.81 6.23 7.65
N GLY A 96 10.95 7.15 8.12
CA GLY A 96 11.38 8.44 8.67
C GLY A 96 11.90 9.45 7.64
N LYS A 97 11.86 9.12 6.35
CA LYS A 97 12.37 9.96 5.24
C LYS A 97 11.26 10.67 4.44
N GLY A 98 10.02 10.60 4.89
CA GLY A 98 8.87 11.25 4.24
C GLY A 98 8.26 10.52 3.04
N PHE A 99 8.77 9.33 2.65
CA PHE A 99 8.23 8.58 1.51
C PHE A 99 6.76 8.18 1.68
N GLY A 100 6.33 7.80 2.89
CA GLY A 100 4.93 7.49 3.17
C GLY A 100 4.01 8.69 2.88
N LYS A 101 4.37 9.88 3.36
CA LYS A 101 3.66 11.14 3.04
C LYS A 101 3.56 11.36 1.53
N VAL A 102 4.63 11.09 0.79
CA VAL A 102 4.65 11.24 -0.66
C VAL A 102 3.73 10.23 -1.36
N GLN A 103 3.64 8.98 -0.87
CA GLN A 103 2.64 8.01 -1.36
C GLN A 103 1.20 8.51 -1.13
N ILE A 104 0.90 9.03 0.06
CA ILE A 104 -0.45 9.53 0.38
C ILE A 104 -0.81 10.72 -0.50
N ILE A 105 0.10 11.70 -0.67
CA ILE A 105 -0.12 12.86 -1.57
C ILE A 105 -0.42 12.38 -3.00
N LYS A 106 0.31 11.37 -3.50
CA LYS A 106 0.05 10.80 -4.82
C LYS A 106 -1.35 10.20 -4.92
N ILE A 107 -1.77 9.40 -3.93
CA ILE A 107 -3.11 8.81 -3.89
C ILE A 107 -4.19 9.91 -3.83
N SER A 108 -3.98 10.93 -3.00
CA SER A 108 -4.90 12.08 -2.92
C SER A 108 -5.01 12.84 -4.24
N ASN A 109 -3.92 13.01 -4.98
CA ASN A 109 -3.95 13.65 -6.30
C ASN A 109 -4.72 12.80 -7.33
N ILE A 110 -4.53 11.47 -7.33
CA ILE A 110 -5.32 10.56 -8.17
C ILE A 110 -6.80 10.72 -7.87
N PHE A 111 -7.20 10.69 -6.60
CA PHE A 111 -8.59 10.88 -6.21
C PHE A 111 -9.14 12.26 -6.60
N LYS A 112 -8.33 13.32 -6.48
CA LYS A 112 -8.70 14.67 -6.92
C LYS A 112 -8.95 14.73 -8.42
N GLU A 113 -8.08 14.12 -9.23
CA GLU A 113 -8.24 14.02 -10.69
C GLU A 113 -9.50 13.23 -11.08
N MET A 114 -9.87 12.23 -10.26
CA MET A 114 -11.10 11.45 -10.44
C MET A 114 -12.37 12.16 -9.91
N GLY A 115 -12.24 13.36 -9.34
CA GLY A 115 -13.38 14.12 -8.79
C GLY A 115 -13.95 13.55 -7.48
N VAL A 116 -13.15 12.82 -6.72
CA VAL A 116 -13.53 12.28 -5.40
C VAL A 116 -13.58 13.40 -4.36
N LYS A 117 -14.68 13.47 -3.60
CA LYS A 117 -14.93 14.52 -2.59
C LYS A 117 -14.26 14.25 -1.24
N LYS A 118 -14.14 12.98 -0.84
CA LYS A 118 -13.58 12.59 0.45
C LYS A 118 -12.60 11.44 0.29
N VAL A 119 -11.48 11.51 1.02
CA VAL A 119 -10.52 10.41 1.13
C VAL A 119 -10.52 9.90 2.56
N ILE A 120 -10.56 8.58 2.73
CA ILE A 120 -10.44 7.92 4.04
C ILE A 120 -9.27 6.94 4.04
N VAL A 121 -8.69 6.76 5.21
CA VAL A 121 -7.67 5.76 5.50
C VAL A 121 -8.00 5.15 6.86
N THR A 122 -7.69 3.87 7.01
CA THR A 122 -7.83 3.16 8.30
C THR A 122 -6.43 2.80 8.79
N THR A 123 -6.14 3.12 10.04
CA THR A 123 -4.92 2.71 10.73
C THR A 123 -5.27 2.06 12.06
N GLY A 124 -4.37 1.24 12.60
CA GLY A 124 -4.54 0.67 13.93
C GLY A 124 -4.09 1.63 15.02
N GLU A 125 -4.63 1.45 16.23
CA GLU A 125 -4.11 2.11 17.43
C GLU A 125 -2.98 1.26 18.02
N HIS A 126 -1.74 1.57 17.63
CA HIS A 126 -0.54 0.89 18.12
C HIS A 126 0.70 1.79 17.97
N PRO A 127 1.69 1.76 18.88
CA PRO A 127 2.93 2.55 18.74
C PRO A 127 3.66 2.36 17.41
N PHE A 128 3.54 1.17 16.82
CA PHE A 128 4.06 0.86 15.48
C PHE A 128 3.58 1.86 14.39
N PHE A 129 2.37 2.40 14.53
CA PHE A 129 1.77 3.32 13.55
C PHE A 129 2.03 4.80 13.82
N ILE A 130 2.63 5.16 14.95
CA ILE A 130 2.94 6.56 15.31
C ILE A 130 3.89 7.24 14.30
N PRO A 131 4.91 6.57 13.74
CA PRO A 131 5.84 7.21 12.80
C PRO A 131 5.27 7.48 11.39
N ALA A 132 3.98 7.18 11.16
CA ALA A 132 3.33 7.24 9.84
C ALA A 132 2.98 8.67 9.38
#